data_AF-A0A0L1JAE0-F1
#
_entry.id   AF-A0A0L1JAE0-F1
#
_cell.length_a   1.000
_cell.length_b   1.000
_cell.length_c   1.000
_cell.angle_alpha   90.00
_cell.angle_beta   90.00
_cell.angle_gamma   90.00
#
_symmetry.space_group_name_H-M   'P 1'
#
loop_
_entity.id
_entity.type
_entity.pdbx_description
1 polymer ?
#
loop_
_entity_poly.entity_id
_entity_poly.type
_entity_poly.pdbx_seq_one_letter_code
_entity_poly.pdbx_strand_id
1 'polypeptide(L)'
;MKFTLAAASTFIASALAAKLPTSFTLVADGGNTVLTDNSHAIVDAEQANTLEILRLTSNDGVSISFTQQALPPTAWQNFYAIPGDAQPLGLTQPHSADHPTGAVFDKWGITDDGYLTFKGEDSFGLSEDNKQVYFLGKDSDIPKVSLWVKELK
;
A
#
# COMPACT_ATOMS: atom_id res chain seq x y z
N MET A 1 5.33 -19.99 56.70
CA MET A 1 5.00 -19.16 55.52
C MET A 1 5.17 -20.05 54.30
N LYS A 2 4.14 -20.20 53.45
CA LYS A 2 4.23 -21.02 52.23
C LYS A 2 3.82 -20.14 51.06
N PHE A 3 4.81 -19.64 50.35
CA PHE A 3 4.64 -18.92 49.09
C PHE A 3 4.65 -19.96 47.97
N THR A 4 3.51 -20.19 47.35
CA THR A 4 3.42 -21.01 46.15
C THR A 4 3.56 -20.09 44.94
N LEU A 5 4.62 -20.30 44.17
CA LEU A 5 4.90 -19.57 42.94
C LEU A 5 4.07 -20.21 41.80
N ALA A 6 3.00 -19.54 41.37
CA ALA A 6 2.29 -19.91 40.16
C ALA A 6 3.05 -19.33 38.96
N ALA A 7 3.72 -20.19 38.20
CA ALA A 7 4.29 -19.82 36.91
C ALA A 7 3.15 -19.60 35.91
N ALA A 8 2.85 -18.34 35.61
CA ALA A 8 1.99 -17.98 34.49
C ALA A 8 2.78 -18.18 33.19
N SER A 9 2.47 -19.25 32.45
CA SER A 9 2.96 -19.43 31.09
C SER A 9 2.35 -18.36 30.20
N THR A 10 3.13 -17.36 29.82
CA THR A 10 2.76 -16.42 28.77
C THR A 10 2.81 -17.15 27.43
N PHE A 11 1.64 -17.39 26.84
CA PHE A 11 1.53 -17.84 25.46
C PHE A 11 1.94 -16.65 24.58
N ILE A 12 3.22 -16.57 24.20
CA ILE A 12 3.67 -15.61 23.19
C ILE A 12 3.13 -16.14 21.86
N ALA A 13 1.92 -15.72 21.50
CA ALA A 13 1.44 -15.86 20.14
C ALA A 13 2.37 -15.01 19.27
N SER A 14 3.25 -15.66 18.51
CA SER A 14 3.87 -15.03 17.35
C SER A 14 2.74 -14.69 16.39
N ALA A 15 2.31 -13.43 16.36
CA ALA A 15 1.39 -12.95 15.34
C ALA A 15 2.01 -13.32 13.99
N LEU A 16 1.33 -14.16 13.20
CA LEU A 16 1.67 -14.29 11.79
C LEU A 16 1.46 -12.89 11.22
N ALA A 17 2.51 -12.23 10.76
CA ALA A 17 2.36 -10.99 10.02
C ALA A 17 1.37 -11.27 8.87
N ALA A 18 0.26 -10.55 8.86
CA ALA A 18 -0.71 -10.65 7.79
C ALA A 18 0.03 -10.36 6.48
N LYS A 19 -0.13 -11.25 5.50
CA LYS A 19 0.49 -11.12 4.18
C LYS A 19 -0.47 -10.42 3.24
N LEU A 20 0.08 -9.62 2.34
CA LEU A 20 -0.71 -9.06 1.26
C LEU A 20 -1.38 -10.18 0.45
N PRO A 21 -2.67 -10.05 0.07
CA PRO A 21 -3.31 -10.97 -0.84
C PRO A 21 -2.60 -10.99 -2.20
N THR A 22 -2.75 -12.10 -2.94
CA THR A 22 -2.13 -12.20 -4.27
C THR A 22 -2.70 -11.19 -5.25
N SER A 23 -4.01 -10.92 -5.20
CA SER A 23 -4.66 -9.87 -5.98
C SER A 23 -5.58 -9.04 -5.09
N PHE A 24 -5.46 -7.72 -5.16
CA PHE A 24 -6.21 -6.80 -4.32
C PHE A 24 -6.35 -5.44 -4.97
N THR A 25 -7.21 -4.60 -4.41
CA THR A 25 -7.23 -3.16 -4.65
C THR A 25 -7.16 -2.43 -3.32
N LEU A 26 -6.98 -1.12 -3.37
CA LEU A 26 -6.95 -0.27 -2.18
C LEU A 26 -8.24 0.54 -2.11
N VAL A 27 -8.74 0.73 -0.89
CA VAL A 27 -9.91 1.55 -0.62
C VAL A 27 -9.51 2.57 0.45
N ALA A 28 -9.58 3.84 0.08
CA ALA A 28 -9.33 4.95 1.00
C ALA A 28 -10.53 5.17 1.94
N ASP A 29 -10.26 5.91 3.02
CA ASP A 29 -11.30 6.35 3.94
C ASP A 29 -12.49 7.00 3.20
N GLY A 30 -13.70 6.68 3.67
CA GLY A 30 -14.94 7.06 2.98
C GLY A 30 -15.40 6.09 1.88
N GLY A 31 -14.67 4.98 1.66
CA GLY A 31 -15.08 3.91 0.73
C GLY A 31 -14.67 4.16 -0.73
N ASN A 32 -13.82 5.16 -0.97
CA ASN A 32 -13.35 5.50 -2.31
C ASN A 32 -12.29 4.48 -2.76
N THR A 33 -12.55 3.81 -3.88
CA THR A 33 -11.56 2.88 -4.46
C THR A 33 -10.41 3.67 -5.07
N VAL A 34 -9.18 3.23 -4.83
CA VAL A 34 -7.98 3.85 -5.39
C VAL A 34 -7.91 3.58 -6.89
N LEU A 35 -7.71 4.64 -7.64
CA LEU A 35 -7.56 4.68 -9.09
C LEU A 35 -6.09 4.90 -9.46
N THR A 36 -5.79 4.85 -10.75
CA THR A 36 -4.47 5.19 -11.27
C THR A 36 -4.52 5.87 -12.63
N ASP A 37 -3.62 6.83 -12.83
CA ASP A 37 -3.26 7.45 -14.12
C ASP A 37 -2.13 6.68 -14.82
N ASN A 38 -1.83 5.45 -14.36
CA ASN A 38 -0.71 4.60 -14.73
C ASN A 38 0.65 5.03 -14.19
N SER A 39 0.72 6.09 -13.39
CA SER A 39 1.96 6.58 -12.78
C SER A 39 1.86 6.70 -11.26
N HIS A 40 0.67 6.97 -10.73
CA HIS A 40 0.43 7.22 -9.32
C HIS A 40 -0.84 6.55 -8.81
N ALA A 41 -0.94 6.42 -7.49
CA ALA A 41 -2.19 6.07 -6.80
C ALA A 41 -3.04 7.34 -6.56
N ILE A 42 -4.31 7.30 -6.95
CA ILE A 42 -5.23 8.45 -6.95
C ILE A 42 -6.51 8.09 -6.18
N VAL A 43 -7.01 9.00 -5.35
CA VAL A 43 -8.32 8.89 -4.67
C VAL A 43 -9.20 10.05 -5.10
N ASP A 44 -9.90 9.86 -6.20
CA ASP A 44 -10.83 10.85 -6.75
C ASP A 44 -12.09 10.16 -7.30
N ALA A 45 -13.21 10.32 -6.59
CA ALA A 45 -14.48 9.72 -6.98
C ALA A 45 -15.01 10.30 -8.31
N GLU A 46 -14.64 11.53 -8.67
CA GLU A 46 -15.08 12.16 -9.92
C GLU A 46 -14.42 11.50 -11.14
N GLN A 47 -13.24 10.89 -10.96
CA GLN A 47 -12.48 10.23 -12.01
C GLN A 47 -12.73 8.72 -12.12
N ALA A 48 -13.68 8.17 -11.36
CA ALA A 48 -13.98 6.73 -11.34
C ALA A 48 -14.45 6.17 -12.70
N ASN A 49 -14.92 7.03 -13.62
CA ASN A 49 -15.33 6.65 -14.98
C ASN A 49 -14.25 6.90 -16.04
N THR A 50 -13.12 7.51 -15.68
CA THR A 50 -12.05 7.91 -16.60
C THR A 50 -10.73 7.21 -16.31
N LEU A 51 -10.42 6.98 -15.04
CA LEU A 51 -9.22 6.29 -14.60
C LEU A 51 -9.48 4.81 -14.32
N GLU A 52 -8.44 3.99 -14.44
CA GLU A 52 -8.50 2.57 -14.10
C GLU A 52 -8.45 2.38 -12.59
N ILE A 53 -9.17 1.38 -12.07
CA ILE A 53 -8.99 0.92 -10.69
C ILE A 53 -7.57 0.37 -10.54
N LEU A 54 -6.85 0.80 -9.50
CA LEU A 54 -5.52 0.26 -9.20
C LEU A 54 -5.65 -1.18 -8.66
N ARG A 55 -5.59 -2.15 -9.57
CA ARG A 55 -5.64 -3.59 -9.29
C ARG A 55 -4.23 -4.13 -9.13
N LEU A 56 -3.86 -4.36 -7.88
CA LEU A 56 -2.52 -4.70 -7.46
C LEU A 56 -2.34 -6.22 -7.34
N THR A 57 -1.09 -6.65 -7.52
CA THR A 57 -0.66 -8.04 -7.35
C THR A 57 0.52 -8.10 -6.39
N SER A 58 0.55 -9.10 -5.49
CA SER A 58 1.70 -9.40 -4.63
C SER A 58 1.98 -10.90 -4.59
N ASN A 59 3.08 -11.34 -5.21
CA ASN A 59 3.42 -12.76 -5.28
C ASN A 59 4.26 -13.25 -4.08
N ASP A 60 5.03 -12.35 -3.47
CA ASP A 60 5.91 -12.61 -2.33
C ASP A 60 5.36 -12.08 -1.00
N GLY A 61 4.26 -11.31 -1.05
CA GLY A 61 3.61 -10.68 0.09
C GLY A 61 4.28 -9.41 0.58
N VAL A 62 5.35 -8.93 -0.08
CA VAL A 62 6.14 -7.75 0.34
C VAL A 62 6.45 -6.78 -0.80
N SER A 63 6.32 -7.23 -2.05
CA SER A 63 6.41 -6.44 -3.27
C SER A 63 5.04 -6.32 -3.90
N ILE A 64 4.77 -5.18 -4.52
CA ILE A 64 3.49 -4.89 -5.17
C ILE A 64 3.76 -4.53 -6.63
N SER A 65 2.98 -5.13 -7.53
CA SER A 65 2.98 -4.78 -8.95
C SER A 65 1.59 -4.45 -9.47
N PHE A 66 1.56 -3.78 -10.61
CA PHE A 66 0.37 -3.44 -11.36
C PHE A 66 0.62 -3.73 -12.84
N THR A 67 -0.40 -4.20 -13.55
CA THR A 67 -0.39 -4.30 -15.01
C THR A 67 -1.68 -3.71 -15.52
N GLN A 68 -1.57 -2.70 -16.37
CA GLN A 68 -2.71 -2.05 -17.01
C GLN A 68 -3.57 -3.07 -17.75
N GLN A 69 -4.90 -2.95 -17.66
CA GLN A 69 -5.83 -3.95 -18.20
C GLN A 69 -5.67 -4.18 -19.72
N ALA A 70 -5.24 -3.17 -20.48
CA ALA A 70 -5.07 -3.23 -21.93
C ALA A 70 -3.65 -3.59 -22.40
N LEU A 71 -2.71 -3.85 -21.48
CA LEU A 71 -1.31 -4.12 -21.81
C LEU A 71 -0.95 -5.61 -21.61
N PRO A 72 0.08 -6.12 -22.31
CA PRO A 72 0.54 -7.49 -22.13
C PRO A 72 1.09 -7.71 -20.71
N PRO A 73 1.11 -8.95 -20.18
CA PRO A 73 1.65 -9.25 -18.85
C PRO A 73 3.11 -8.84 -18.63
N THR A 74 3.88 -8.65 -19.71
CA THR A 74 5.28 -8.18 -19.66
C THR A 74 5.40 -6.68 -19.42
N ALA A 75 4.29 -5.94 -19.45
CA ALA A 75 4.20 -4.49 -19.20
C ALA A 75 3.96 -4.15 -17.72
N TRP A 76 4.24 -5.09 -16.82
CA TRP A 76 4.08 -4.89 -15.39
C TRP A 76 4.94 -3.72 -14.90
N GLN A 77 4.40 -3.02 -13.91
CA GLN A 77 4.97 -1.84 -13.25
C GLN A 77 5.17 -2.20 -11.78
N ASN A 78 6.28 -1.76 -11.18
CA ASN A 78 6.47 -1.88 -9.73
C ASN A 78 5.79 -0.72 -9.02
N PHE A 79 5.06 -1.02 -7.95
CA PHE A 79 4.54 -0.02 -7.04
C PHE A 79 5.59 0.33 -5.99
N TYR A 80 5.82 1.62 -5.78
CA TYR A 80 6.90 2.09 -4.91
C TYR A 80 6.50 3.30 -4.07
N ALA A 81 7.25 3.45 -2.98
CA ALA A 81 7.29 4.66 -2.17
C ALA A 81 8.74 5.15 -2.05
N ILE A 82 8.92 6.44 -1.86
CA ILE A 82 10.23 7.04 -1.59
C ILE A 82 10.23 7.48 -0.12
N PRO A 83 10.91 6.74 0.79
CA PRO A 83 10.92 7.10 2.20
C PRO A 83 11.72 8.38 2.44
N GLY A 84 11.27 9.19 3.41
CA GLY A 84 11.99 10.37 3.90
C GLY A 84 11.64 11.67 3.17
N ASP A 85 10.98 11.58 2.01
CA ASP A 85 10.36 12.71 1.31
C ASP A 85 8.87 12.40 1.10
N ALA A 86 8.00 13.39 1.27
CA ALA A 86 6.57 13.21 1.05
C ALA A 86 6.30 13.24 -0.45
N GLN A 87 6.58 12.11 -1.11
CA GLN A 87 6.35 11.90 -2.53
C GLN A 87 5.12 11.00 -2.75
N PRO A 88 4.39 11.18 -3.86
CA PRO A 88 3.25 10.35 -4.17
C PRO A 88 3.69 8.90 -4.38
N LEU A 89 2.83 7.96 -4.01
CA LEU A 89 3.00 6.55 -4.31
C LEU A 89 2.99 6.36 -5.82
N GLY A 90 4.05 5.76 -6.33
CA GLY A 90 4.34 5.72 -7.75
C GLY A 90 4.32 4.31 -8.34
N LEU A 91 4.21 4.28 -9.66
CA LEU A 91 4.39 3.12 -10.51
C LEU A 91 5.59 3.37 -11.43
N THR A 92 6.46 2.38 -11.62
CA THR A 92 7.54 2.47 -12.63
C THR A 92 6.93 2.53 -14.02
N GLN A 93 7.65 3.05 -15.01
CA GLN A 93 7.15 3.04 -16.39
C GLN A 93 6.95 1.59 -16.89
N PRO A 94 5.88 1.30 -17.67
CA PRO A 94 5.69 -0.02 -18.28
C PRO A 94 6.93 -0.48 -19.07
N HIS A 95 7.28 -1.76 -18.96
CA HIS A 95 8.47 -2.35 -19.59
C HIS A 95 9.81 -1.74 -19.16
N SER A 96 9.81 -0.94 -18.09
CA SER A 96 11.00 -0.25 -17.62
C SER A 96 11.22 -0.52 -16.13
N ALA A 97 12.48 -0.65 -15.76
CA ALA A 97 12.90 -0.62 -14.37
C ALA A 97 13.26 0.81 -13.93
N ASP A 98 13.00 1.84 -14.75
CA ASP A 98 13.29 3.22 -14.42
C ASP A 98 12.42 3.73 -13.26
N HIS A 99 13.07 4.41 -12.33
CA HIS A 99 12.46 4.90 -11.10
C HIS A 99 13.26 6.08 -10.52
N PRO A 100 12.61 6.97 -9.76
CA PRO A 100 13.31 8.02 -9.06
C PRO A 100 14.29 7.47 -8.02
N THR A 101 15.38 8.21 -7.78
CA THR A 101 16.36 7.86 -6.74
C THR A 101 15.68 7.68 -5.38
N GLY A 102 15.96 6.56 -4.72
CA GLY A 102 15.45 6.26 -3.39
C GLY A 102 14.09 5.54 -3.37
N ALA A 103 13.52 5.19 -4.53
CA ALA A 103 12.34 4.33 -4.59
C ALA A 103 12.61 2.97 -3.94
N VAL A 104 11.64 2.49 -3.16
CA VAL A 104 11.67 1.20 -2.46
C VAL A 104 10.43 0.40 -2.84
N PHE A 105 10.63 -0.87 -3.14
CA PHE A 105 9.64 -1.74 -3.79
C PHE A 105 9.20 -2.93 -2.92
N ASP A 106 9.94 -3.24 -1.85
CA ASP A 106 9.93 -4.55 -1.18
C ASP A 106 9.72 -4.43 0.35
N LYS A 107 9.00 -3.39 0.77
CA LYS A 107 8.71 -3.11 2.19
C LYS A 107 7.21 -2.92 2.42
N TRP A 108 6.38 -3.47 1.55
CA TRP A 108 4.93 -3.43 1.71
C TRP A 108 4.47 -4.50 2.68
N GLY A 109 3.33 -4.25 3.31
CA GLY A 109 2.68 -5.19 4.21
C GLY A 109 1.25 -4.79 4.48
N ILE A 110 0.63 -5.45 5.45
CA ILE A 110 -0.74 -5.19 5.87
C ILE A 110 -0.84 -5.35 7.39
N THR A 111 -1.63 -4.50 8.05
CA THR A 111 -1.94 -4.62 9.48
C THR A 111 -2.89 -5.79 9.73
N ASP A 112 -3.05 -6.18 11.00
CA ASP A 112 -4.02 -7.22 11.39
C ASP A 112 -5.48 -6.82 11.06
N ASP A 113 -5.75 -5.52 11.00
CA ASP A 113 -7.07 -4.95 10.64
C ASP A 113 -7.27 -4.80 9.12
N GLY A 114 -6.25 -5.14 8.32
CA GLY A 114 -6.35 -5.15 6.86
C GLY A 114 -5.93 -3.86 6.16
N TYR A 115 -5.22 -2.95 6.84
CA TYR A 115 -4.73 -1.70 6.25
C TYR A 115 -3.33 -1.88 5.65
N LEU A 116 -3.07 -1.26 4.51
CA LEU A 116 -1.76 -1.26 3.87
C LEU A 116 -0.71 -0.68 4.83
N THR A 117 0.50 -1.22 4.79
CA THR A 117 1.65 -0.61 5.46
C THR A 117 2.83 -0.51 4.51
N PHE A 118 3.68 0.46 4.76
CA PHE A 118 4.99 0.56 4.13
C PHE A 118 6.06 0.71 5.22
N LYS A 119 7.07 -0.17 5.18
CA LYS A 119 8.06 -0.35 6.25
C LYS A 119 7.43 -0.58 7.63
N GLY A 120 6.25 -1.22 7.67
CA GLY A 120 5.51 -1.48 8.89
C GLY A 120 4.69 -0.30 9.43
N GLU A 121 4.63 0.82 8.70
CA GLU A 121 3.87 1.99 9.07
C GLU A 121 2.65 2.17 8.15
N ASP A 122 1.48 2.37 8.74
CA ASP A 122 0.28 2.89 8.07
C ASP A 122 0.28 4.42 8.18
N SER A 123 1.12 5.05 7.35
CA SER A 123 1.38 6.49 7.39
C SER A 123 1.22 7.07 5.99
N PHE A 124 -0.03 7.12 5.52
CA PHE A 124 -0.38 7.67 4.22
C PHE A 124 -1.11 9.01 4.34
N GLY A 125 -1.02 9.80 3.28
CA GLY A 125 -1.75 11.06 3.15
C GLY A 125 -2.36 11.21 1.76
N LEU A 126 -3.37 12.06 1.65
CA LEU A 126 -4.05 12.39 0.41
C LEU A 126 -3.86 13.87 0.11
N SER A 127 -3.28 14.20 -1.04
CA SER A 127 -3.13 15.60 -1.42
C SER A 127 -4.45 16.21 -1.88
N GLU A 128 -4.66 17.49 -1.59
CA GLU A 128 -5.89 18.20 -1.96
C GLU A 128 -5.94 18.54 -3.45
N ASP A 129 -4.78 18.71 -4.08
CA ASP A 129 -4.58 19.22 -5.44
C ASP A 129 -4.77 18.14 -6.51
N ASN A 130 -3.87 17.15 -6.54
CA ASN A 130 -3.82 16.08 -7.53
C ASN A 130 -4.54 14.82 -7.08
N LYS A 131 -5.11 14.83 -5.86
CA LYS A 131 -5.76 13.67 -5.24
C LYS A 131 -4.87 12.44 -5.19
N GLN A 132 -3.56 12.65 -5.08
CA GLN A 132 -2.57 11.58 -5.06
C GLN A 132 -2.37 11.09 -3.64
N VAL A 133 -2.09 9.79 -3.51
CA VAL A 133 -1.75 9.16 -2.24
C VAL A 133 -0.25 9.27 -2.01
N TYR A 134 0.16 9.64 -0.81
CA TYR A 134 1.56 9.82 -0.39
C TYR A 134 1.90 8.86 0.73
N PHE A 135 3.15 8.41 0.80
CA PHE A 135 3.70 7.88 2.05
C PHE A 135 4.33 9.03 2.84
N LEU A 136 3.84 9.29 4.05
CA LEU A 136 4.27 10.43 4.85
C LEU A 136 5.56 10.12 5.61
N GLY A 137 5.64 8.96 6.28
CA GLY A 137 6.82 8.47 7.02
C GLY A 137 7.39 9.37 8.13
N LYS A 138 6.82 10.57 8.33
CA LYS A 138 7.11 11.60 9.32
C LYS A 138 5.96 12.60 9.35
N ASP A 139 6.05 13.58 10.25
CA ASP A 139 5.07 14.68 10.30
C ASP A 139 5.01 15.44 8.96
N SER A 140 3.79 15.64 8.47
CA SER A 140 3.48 16.28 7.19
C SER A 140 2.16 17.04 7.32
N ASP A 141 2.03 18.13 6.56
CA ASP A 141 0.80 18.93 6.49
C ASP A 141 -0.26 18.30 5.57
N ILE A 142 0.09 17.22 4.86
CA ILE A 142 -0.84 16.48 4.01
C ILE A 142 -1.86 15.74 4.90
N PRO A 143 -3.18 15.92 4.68
CA PRO A 143 -4.20 15.20 5.43
C PRO A 143 -4.00 13.68 5.39
N LYS A 144 -4.05 13.05 6.55
CA LYS A 144 -3.88 11.59 6.68
C LYS A 144 -5.04 10.83 6.05
N VAL A 145 -4.72 9.69 5.46
CA VAL A 145 -5.69 8.74 4.91
C VAL A 145 -5.23 7.33 5.23
N SER A 146 -6.16 6.45 5.55
CA SER A 146 -5.91 5.01 5.70
C SER A 146 -6.27 4.29 4.40
N LEU A 147 -5.54 3.22 4.08
CA LEU A 147 -5.76 2.46 2.85
C LEU A 147 -6.09 1.02 3.19
N TRP A 148 -7.37 0.65 3.08
CA TRP A 148 -7.81 -0.72 3.30
C TRP A 148 -7.48 -1.60 2.10
N VAL A 149 -6.90 -2.77 2.36
CA VAL A 149 -6.57 -3.77 1.34
C VAL A 149 -7.79 -4.65 1.11
N LYS A 150 -8.41 -4.50 -0.07
CA LYS A 150 -9.56 -5.29 -0.51
C LYS A 150 -9.11 -6.40 -1.44
N GLU A 151 -9.10 -7.64 -0.96
CA GLU A 151 -8.83 -8.83 -1.79
C GLU A 151 -9.81 -8.93 -2.97
N LEU A 152 -9.28 -9.27 -4.16
CA LEU A 152 -10.05 -9.55 -5.36
C LEU A 152 -10.12 -11.07 -5.55
N LYS A 153 -11.33 -11.63 -5.50
CA LYS A 153 -11.60 -13.06 -5.67
C LYS A 153 -12.26 -13.36 -7.00
#